data_AF-A0A5E6N3C8-F1
#
_entry.id   AF-A0A5E6N3C8-F1
#
_cell.length_a   1.000
_cell.length_b   1.000
_cell.length_c   1.000
_cell.angle_alpha   90.00
_cell.angle_beta   90.00
_cell.angle_gamma   90.00
#
_symmetry.space_group_name_H-M   'P 1'
#
loop_
_entity.id
_entity.type
_entity.pdbx_description
1 polymer ?
#
loop_
_entity_poly.entity_id
_entity_poly.type
_entity_poly.pdbx_seq_one_letter_code
_entity_poly.pdbx_strand_id
1 'polypeptide(L)'
;MISKVRYGNISFTGAGASNVVERIGGDQGDIHFTGIGAYNKVTNSASRGSIYFTGGIGAYNKVERRGYSGNISFTGAGISNRVISKVRYGNISFTGAGASNVVERIGGDQGDIHFTGIGAYNKVTNSASRGSIYFTGGIGAYNKVERRGYSGDIVFYGAGFYNRVINVTHKGNIDFVGIGGYNLVERRGGYRGNISFKGAGVANHVVKQLGLAILILLVVAPQYY
;
A
#
# COMPACT_ATOMS: atom_id res chain seq x y z
N MET A 1 -22.10 -13.76 2.25
CA MET A 1 -21.82 -14.97 1.46
C MET A 1 -20.55 -15.63 1.95
N ILE A 2 -20.55 -16.94 2.19
CA ILE A 2 -19.38 -17.70 2.65
C ILE A 2 -19.20 -18.95 1.78
N SER A 3 -17.97 -19.26 1.37
CA SER A 3 -17.63 -20.50 0.65
C SER A 3 -16.47 -21.25 1.31
N LYS A 4 -16.58 -22.58 1.38
CA LYS A 4 -15.58 -23.50 1.98
C LYS A 4 -15.14 -24.63 1.04
N VAL A 5 -15.48 -24.53 -0.25
CA VAL A 5 -15.20 -25.59 -1.23
C VAL A 5 -13.72 -25.61 -1.64
N ARG A 6 -13.22 -26.79 -2.01
CA ARG A 6 -11.83 -27.00 -2.42
C ARG A 6 -11.42 -26.16 -3.65
N TYR A 7 -12.32 -26.06 -4.63
CA TYR A 7 -12.16 -25.27 -5.86
C TYR A 7 -13.43 -24.47 -6.14
N GLY A 8 -13.27 -23.25 -6.66
CA GLY A 8 -14.39 -22.45 -7.16
C GLY A 8 -14.30 -20.98 -6.81
N ASN A 9 -14.85 -20.13 -7.66
CA ASN A 9 -14.84 -18.68 -7.46
C ASN A 9 -16.08 -18.22 -6.69
N ILE A 10 -15.99 -17.06 -6.05
CA ILE A 10 -17.16 -16.32 -5.56
C ILE A 10 -17.35 -15.09 -6.45
N SER A 11 -18.55 -14.91 -6.99
CA SER A 11 -18.95 -13.66 -7.64
C SER A 11 -20.09 -13.04 -6.84
N PHE A 12 -19.90 -11.83 -6.34
CA PHE A 12 -20.89 -11.06 -5.60
C PHE A 12 -21.15 -9.74 -6.32
N THR A 13 -22.43 -9.47 -6.61
CA THR A 13 -22.91 -8.15 -7.03
C THR A 13 -24.08 -7.77 -6.15
N GLY A 14 -24.02 -6.63 -5.47
CA GLY A 14 -25.13 -6.22 -4.61
C GLY A 14 -24.95 -4.89 -3.90
N ALA A 15 -26.05 -4.41 -3.32
CA ALA A 15 -26.08 -3.26 -2.44
C ALA A 15 -26.67 -3.66 -1.07
N GLY A 16 -26.20 -3.05 0.01
CA GLY A 16 -26.70 -3.31 1.34
C GLY A 16 -25.99 -2.49 2.40
N ALA A 17 -26.56 -2.36 3.60
CA ALA A 17 -25.88 -1.66 4.69
C ALA A 17 -24.52 -2.31 5.04
N SER A 18 -24.45 -3.64 4.95
CA SER A 18 -23.24 -4.43 5.21
C SER A 18 -23.14 -5.59 4.23
N ASN A 19 -22.06 -5.63 3.45
CA ASN A 19 -21.75 -6.73 2.54
C ASN A 19 -20.53 -7.49 3.06
N VAL A 20 -20.71 -8.79 3.36
CA VAL A 20 -19.63 -9.66 3.84
C VAL A 20 -19.47 -10.86 2.90
N VAL A 21 -18.30 -11.00 2.30
CA VAL A 21 -17.97 -12.08 1.36
C VAL A 21 -16.67 -12.77 1.80
N GLU A 22 -16.77 -14.05 2.14
CA GLU A 22 -15.63 -14.80 2.68
C GLU A 22 -15.43 -16.13 1.94
N ARG A 23 -14.21 -16.36 1.44
CA ARG A 23 -13.73 -17.67 0.99
C ARG A 23 -12.77 -18.20 2.06
N ILE A 24 -13.10 -19.35 2.63
CA ILE A 24 -12.37 -19.94 3.75
C ILE A 24 -11.74 -21.26 3.33
N GLY A 25 -10.40 -21.29 3.25
CA GLY A 25 -9.63 -22.47 2.88
C GLY A 25 -9.84 -22.90 1.43
N GLY A 26 -9.46 -24.14 1.12
CA GLY A 26 -9.47 -24.68 -0.24
C GLY A 26 -8.17 -24.41 -1.01
N ASP A 27 -8.00 -25.11 -2.13
CA ASP A 27 -6.78 -25.10 -2.93
C ASP A 27 -6.74 -23.88 -3.85
N GLN A 28 -7.88 -23.52 -4.44
CA GLN A 28 -7.95 -22.40 -5.39
C GLN A 28 -9.33 -21.75 -5.45
N GLY A 29 -9.37 -20.43 -5.62
CA GLY A 29 -10.57 -19.72 -6.06
C GLY A 29 -10.47 -18.22 -5.84
N ASP A 30 -10.98 -17.47 -6.80
CA ASP A 30 -11.00 -16.02 -6.80
C ASP A 30 -12.26 -15.48 -6.12
N ILE A 31 -12.21 -14.22 -5.66
CA ILE A 31 -13.41 -13.46 -5.30
C ILE A 31 -13.52 -12.25 -6.23
N HIS A 32 -14.64 -12.15 -6.93
CA HIS A 32 -15.07 -10.95 -7.64
C HIS A 32 -16.18 -10.28 -6.84
N PHE A 33 -15.91 -9.09 -6.33
CA PHE A 33 -16.84 -8.29 -5.55
C PHE A 33 -17.16 -7.00 -6.30
N THR A 34 -18.45 -6.77 -6.54
CA THR A 34 -18.98 -5.48 -7.01
C THR A 34 -20.09 -5.06 -6.05
N GLY A 35 -19.93 -3.94 -5.35
CA GLY A 35 -20.99 -3.54 -4.44
C GLY A 35 -20.86 -2.19 -3.77
N ILE A 36 -22.00 -1.71 -3.28
CA ILE A 36 -22.13 -0.46 -2.54
C ILE A 36 -22.75 -0.80 -1.18
N GLY A 37 -22.27 -0.14 -0.14
CA GLY A 37 -22.79 -0.36 1.20
C GLY A 37 -21.96 0.35 2.24
N ALA A 38 -22.55 0.70 3.38
CA ALA A 38 -21.83 1.43 4.44
C ALA A 38 -20.63 0.65 4.99
N TYR A 39 -20.68 -0.69 4.93
CA TYR A 39 -19.58 -1.58 5.29
C TYR A 39 -19.40 -2.69 4.25
N ASN A 40 -18.19 -2.87 3.73
CA ASN A 40 -17.86 -3.97 2.82
C ASN A 40 -16.64 -4.73 3.34
N LYS A 41 -16.79 -6.04 3.58
CA LYS A 41 -15.71 -6.93 4.02
C LYS A 41 -15.55 -8.07 3.03
N VAL A 42 -14.37 -8.20 2.45
CA VAL A 42 -14.02 -9.29 1.54
C VAL A 42 -12.77 -10.01 2.04
N THR A 43 -12.86 -11.31 2.28
CA THR A 43 -11.72 -12.13 2.74
C THR A 43 -11.56 -13.36 1.88
N ASN A 44 -10.35 -13.62 1.38
CA ASN A 44 -10.01 -14.86 0.69
C ASN A 44 -8.82 -15.55 1.38
N SER A 45 -9.07 -16.71 1.99
CA SER A 45 -8.05 -17.54 2.63
C SER A 45 -7.71 -18.85 1.89
N ALA A 46 -8.16 -19.01 0.64
CA ALA A 46 -7.75 -20.14 -0.20
C ALA A 46 -6.22 -20.12 -0.42
N SER A 47 -5.63 -21.30 -0.66
CA SER A 47 -4.19 -21.41 -0.93
C SER A 47 -3.80 -20.55 -2.13
N ARG A 48 -4.53 -20.66 -3.25
CA ARG A 48 -4.36 -19.84 -4.46
C ARG A 48 -5.63 -19.07 -4.81
N GLY A 49 -5.48 -17.93 -5.47
CA GLY A 49 -6.59 -17.13 -5.99
C GLY A 49 -6.52 -15.67 -5.55
N SER A 50 -7.19 -14.78 -6.26
CA SER A 50 -7.10 -13.34 -6.10
C SER A 50 -8.39 -12.74 -5.53
N ILE A 51 -8.35 -11.46 -5.18
CA ILE A 51 -9.53 -10.66 -4.88
C ILE A 51 -9.59 -9.50 -5.88
N TYR A 52 -10.74 -9.35 -6.54
CA TYR A 52 -11.07 -8.22 -7.38
C TYR A 52 -12.23 -7.48 -6.72
N PHE A 53 -11.97 -6.29 -6.19
CA PHE A 53 -12.95 -5.47 -5.48
C PHE A 53 -13.26 -4.22 -6.28
N THR A 54 -14.54 -3.98 -6.56
CA THR A 54 -15.04 -2.77 -7.20
C THR A 54 -16.21 -2.18 -6.39
N GLY A 55 -16.12 -0.90 -5.99
CA GLY A 55 -17.25 -0.15 -5.42
C GLY A 55 -16.94 0.56 -4.11
N GLY A 56 -17.89 0.50 -3.16
CA GLY A 56 -17.69 0.98 -1.79
C GLY A 56 -17.96 2.47 -1.51
N ILE A 57 -18.60 3.22 -2.42
CA ILE A 57 -18.85 4.67 -2.27
C ILE A 57 -19.47 4.99 -0.89
N GLY A 58 -18.83 5.90 -0.13
CA GLY A 58 -19.30 6.34 1.19
C GLY A 58 -19.08 5.34 2.34
N ALA A 59 -18.35 4.24 2.10
CA ALA A 59 -18.26 3.10 3.01
C ALA A 59 -16.99 3.02 3.87
N TYR A 60 -16.99 2.06 4.79
CA TYR A 60 -15.82 1.39 5.32
C TYR A 60 -15.55 0.10 4.52
N ASN A 61 -14.43 0.05 3.79
CA ASN A 61 -14.04 -1.09 2.97
C ASN A 61 -12.86 -1.84 3.61
N LYS A 62 -12.99 -3.16 3.80
CA LYS A 62 -11.92 -4.02 4.31
C LYS A 62 -11.73 -5.23 3.40
N VAL A 63 -10.54 -5.34 2.81
CA VAL A 63 -10.16 -6.46 1.93
C VAL A 63 -8.95 -7.17 2.51
N GLU A 64 -9.03 -8.49 2.69
CA GLU A 64 -7.94 -9.30 3.23
C GLU A 64 -7.69 -10.58 2.42
N ARG A 65 -6.44 -10.77 1.99
CA ARG A 65 -5.98 -11.97 1.26
C ARG A 65 -4.93 -12.73 2.09
N ARG A 66 -5.12 -14.04 2.31
CA ARG A 66 -4.18 -14.92 3.05
C ARG A 66 -3.99 -16.28 2.40
N GLY A 67 -2.78 -16.78 2.24
CA GLY A 67 -2.57 -18.10 1.65
C GLY A 67 -1.21 -18.20 1.00
N TYR A 68 -1.08 -19.11 0.03
CA TYR A 68 0.17 -19.27 -0.69
C TYR A 68 0.38 -18.16 -1.72
N SER A 69 -0.59 -17.95 -2.63
CA SER A 69 -0.45 -16.91 -3.65
C SER A 69 -1.76 -16.28 -4.12
N GLY A 70 -1.68 -15.03 -4.57
CA GLY A 70 -2.85 -14.31 -5.05
C GLY A 70 -2.73 -12.80 -4.93
N ASN A 71 -3.30 -12.10 -5.90
CA ASN A 71 -3.27 -10.65 -5.93
C ASN A 71 -4.50 -10.05 -5.23
N ILE A 72 -4.41 -8.78 -4.88
CA ILE A 72 -5.57 -7.94 -4.62
C ILE A 72 -5.60 -6.84 -5.69
N SER A 73 -6.71 -6.72 -6.40
CA SER A 73 -7.06 -5.54 -7.20
C SER A 73 -8.22 -4.83 -6.51
N PHE A 74 -7.99 -3.61 -6.04
CA PHE A 74 -8.98 -2.80 -5.36
C PHE A 74 -9.25 -1.54 -6.16
N THR A 75 -10.51 -1.30 -6.53
CA THR A 75 -10.99 -0.05 -7.10
C THR A 75 -12.20 0.43 -6.30
N GLY A 76 -12.06 1.53 -5.57
CA GLY A 76 -13.16 1.99 -4.74
C GLY A 76 -12.93 3.31 -4.02
N ALA A 77 -14.02 3.95 -3.63
CA ALA A 77 -13.98 5.18 -2.83
C ALA A 77 -14.71 4.93 -1.52
N GLY A 78 -14.26 5.45 -0.37
CA GLY A 78 -14.93 5.23 0.91
C GLY A 78 -14.38 6.16 1.99
N ILE A 79 -15.04 6.27 3.14
CA ILE A 79 -14.47 7.01 4.28
C ILE A 79 -13.14 6.37 4.70
N SER A 80 -13.12 5.03 4.73
CA SER A 80 -11.93 4.26 5.07
C SER A 80 -11.78 3.05 4.16
N ASN A 81 -10.60 2.90 3.55
CA ASN A 81 -10.24 1.74 2.75
C ASN A 81 -9.05 1.04 3.39
N ARG A 82 -9.21 -0.23 3.77
CA ARG A 82 -8.16 -1.07 4.33
C ARG A 82 -7.94 -2.33 3.50
N VAL A 83 -6.78 -2.42 2.86
CA VAL A 83 -6.41 -3.53 1.98
C VAL A 83 -5.17 -4.24 2.51
N ILE A 84 -5.28 -5.53 2.81
CA ILE A 84 -4.22 -6.30 3.46
C ILE A 84 -3.94 -7.58 2.70
N SER A 85 -2.69 -7.83 2.32
CA SER A 85 -2.25 -9.09 1.73
C SER A 85 -1.17 -9.76 2.57
N LYS A 86 -1.42 -10.99 2.99
CA LYS A 86 -0.52 -11.86 3.79
C LYS A 86 -0.11 -13.12 3.03
N VAL A 87 -0.12 -13.09 1.70
CA VAL A 87 0.29 -14.24 0.88
C VAL A 87 1.80 -14.33 0.75
N ARG A 88 2.31 -15.54 0.47
CA ARG A 88 3.72 -15.74 0.15
C ARG A 88 4.11 -15.05 -1.16
N TYR A 89 3.26 -15.12 -2.18
CA TYR A 89 3.48 -14.51 -3.50
C TYR A 89 2.24 -13.76 -4.01
N GLY A 90 2.38 -12.49 -4.39
CA GLY A 90 1.29 -11.73 -5.00
C GLY A 90 1.37 -10.24 -4.72
N ASN A 91 0.70 -9.45 -5.55
CA ASN A 91 0.76 -7.99 -5.54
C ASN A 91 -0.53 -7.39 -4.97
N ILE A 92 -0.44 -6.12 -4.57
CA ILE A 92 -1.62 -5.29 -4.34
C ILE A 92 -1.64 -4.19 -5.39
N SER A 93 -2.74 -4.05 -6.11
CA SER A 93 -3.06 -2.89 -6.93
C SER A 93 -4.23 -2.17 -6.27
N PHE A 94 -4.02 -0.92 -5.89
CA PHE A 94 -5.00 -0.09 -5.21
C PHE A 94 -5.25 1.16 -6.05
N THR A 95 -6.51 1.39 -6.39
CA THR A 95 -7.02 2.63 -6.98
C THR A 95 -8.18 3.10 -6.13
N GLY A 96 -8.06 4.25 -5.47
CA GLY A 96 -9.18 4.68 -4.63
C GLY A 96 -9.09 6.05 -3.99
N ALA A 97 -10.20 6.45 -3.39
CA ALA A 97 -10.31 7.72 -2.67
C ALA A 97 -10.89 7.51 -1.28
N GLY A 98 -10.44 8.30 -0.30
CA GLY A 98 -11.04 8.25 1.02
C GLY A 98 -10.38 9.12 2.07
N ALA A 99 -11.05 9.34 3.21
CA ALA A 99 -10.40 10.05 4.31
C ALA A 99 -9.17 9.28 4.83
N SER A 100 -9.25 7.94 4.82
CA SER A 100 -8.16 7.05 5.23
C SER A 100 -7.98 5.89 4.27
N ASN A 101 -6.82 5.79 3.63
CA ASN A 101 -6.41 4.65 2.80
C ASN A 101 -5.24 3.94 3.46
N VAL A 102 -5.40 2.66 3.80
CA VAL A 102 -4.39 1.82 4.45
C VAL A 102 -4.16 0.57 3.61
N VAL A 103 -2.96 0.44 3.04
CA VAL A 103 -2.57 -0.68 2.18
C VAL A 103 -1.34 -1.38 2.74
N GLU A 104 -1.49 -2.64 3.12
CA GLU A 104 -0.47 -3.40 3.87
C GLU A 104 -0.18 -4.75 3.18
N ARG A 105 1.03 -4.90 2.64
CA ARG A 105 1.60 -6.21 2.25
C ARG A 105 2.45 -6.71 3.42
N ILE A 106 2.04 -7.80 4.07
CA ILE A 106 2.63 -8.26 5.31
C ILE A 106 3.32 -9.61 5.10
N GLY A 107 4.65 -9.61 5.22
CA GLY A 107 5.47 -10.81 5.09
C GLY A 107 5.38 -11.47 3.71
N GLY A 108 5.78 -12.74 3.65
CA GLY A 108 5.89 -13.49 2.40
C GLY A 108 7.20 -13.22 1.65
N ASP A 109 7.37 -13.94 0.55
CA ASP A 109 8.63 -13.96 -0.18
C ASP A 109 8.68 -12.83 -1.20
N GLN A 110 7.58 -12.58 -1.92
CA GLN A 110 7.56 -11.58 -2.98
C GLN A 110 6.20 -10.91 -3.20
N GLY A 111 6.22 -9.60 -3.42
CA GLY A 111 5.09 -8.89 -3.99
C GLY A 111 5.20 -7.38 -3.90
N ASP A 112 4.69 -6.71 -4.91
CA ASP A 112 4.69 -5.26 -5.03
C ASP A 112 3.39 -4.65 -4.52
N ILE A 113 3.44 -3.36 -4.20
CA ILE A 113 2.23 -2.54 -4.04
C ILE A 113 2.25 -1.45 -5.11
N HIS A 114 1.18 -1.37 -5.88
CA HIS A 114 0.87 -0.23 -6.76
C HIS A 114 -0.28 0.53 -6.12
N PHE A 115 -0.02 1.75 -5.69
CA PHE A 115 -0.99 2.60 -5.02
C PHE A 115 -1.25 3.83 -5.89
N THR A 116 -2.51 4.04 -6.23
CA THR A 116 -3.05 5.27 -6.80
C THR A 116 -4.23 5.73 -5.99
N GLY A 117 -4.16 6.89 -5.35
CA GLY A 117 -5.31 7.34 -4.60
C GLY A 117 -5.18 8.66 -3.88
N ILE A 118 -6.33 9.24 -3.55
CA ILE A 118 -6.44 10.54 -2.91
C ILE A 118 -7.02 10.34 -1.51
N GLY A 119 -6.50 11.06 -0.53
CA GLY A 119 -7.08 10.99 0.81
C GLY A 119 -6.37 11.80 1.85
N ALA A 120 -7.08 12.19 2.92
CA ALA A 120 -6.46 12.94 4.01
C ALA A 120 -5.29 12.15 4.63
N TYR A 121 -5.44 10.83 4.75
CA TYR A 121 -4.42 9.93 5.27
C TYR A 121 -4.18 8.76 4.30
N ASN A 122 -2.96 8.63 3.78
CA ASN A 122 -2.54 7.49 2.98
C ASN A 122 -1.39 6.77 3.68
N LYS A 123 -1.57 5.51 4.06
CA LYS A 123 -0.54 4.64 4.62
C LYS A 123 -0.32 3.43 3.73
N VAL A 124 0.91 3.28 3.24
CA VAL A 124 1.31 2.13 2.43
C VAL A 124 2.52 1.46 3.07
N THR A 125 2.41 0.17 3.37
CA THR A 125 3.49 -0.59 3.98
C THR A 125 3.70 -1.91 3.26
N ASN A 126 4.93 -2.19 2.84
CA ASN A 126 5.31 -3.48 2.27
C ASN A 126 6.45 -4.11 3.07
N SER A 127 6.15 -5.21 3.75
CA SER A 127 7.10 -6.02 4.53
C SER A 127 7.45 -7.38 3.89
N ALA A 128 7.08 -7.63 2.64
CA ALA A 128 7.53 -8.83 1.92
C ALA A 128 9.05 -8.84 1.78
N SER A 129 9.66 -10.03 1.73
CA SER A 129 11.11 -10.17 1.57
C SER A 129 11.60 -9.44 0.32
N ARG A 130 10.91 -9.61 -0.81
CA ARG A 130 11.18 -8.91 -2.07
C ARG A 130 9.94 -8.19 -2.61
N GLY A 131 10.17 -7.10 -3.32
CA GLY A 131 9.11 -6.33 -4.00
C GLY A 131 9.22 -4.84 -3.68
N SER A 132 8.57 -4.00 -4.45
CA SER A 132 8.67 -2.54 -4.39
C SER A 132 7.34 -1.91 -3.98
N ILE A 133 7.38 -0.61 -3.70
CA ILE A 133 6.18 0.21 -3.57
C ILE A 133 6.23 1.26 -4.68
N TYR A 134 5.19 1.29 -5.50
CA TYR A 134 4.92 2.34 -6.48
C TYR A 134 3.75 3.15 -5.97
N PHE A 135 4.04 4.33 -5.43
CA PHE A 135 3.05 5.25 -4.87
C PHE A 135 2.90 6.42 -5.84
N THR A 136 1.81 6.44 -6.60
CA THR A 136 1.54 7.41 -7.66
C THR A 136 0.23 8.14 -7.40
N GLY A 137 0.15 9.44 -7.68
CA GLY A 137 -1.11 10.18 -7.53
C GLY A 137 -1.60 10.29 -6.08
N GLY A 138 -0.71 10.07 -5.11
CA GLY A 138 -1.00 10.19 -3.69
C GLY A 138 -1.12 11.63 -3.24
N ILE A 139 -2.29 12.21 -3.44
CA ILE A 139 -2.62 13.56 -2.96
C ILE A 139 -3.29 13.41 -1.60
N GLY A 140 -2.71 14.00 -0.56
CA GLY A 140 -3.26 13.87 0.78
C GLY A 140 -2.69 14.83 1.80
N ALA A 141 -3.32 14.97 2.96
CA ALA A 141 -2.72 15.76 4.03
C ALA A 141 -1.48 15.05 4.60
N TYR A 142 -1.56 13.73 4.75
CA TYR A 142 -0.51 12.92 5.32
C TYR A 142 -0.28 11.65 4.50
N ASN A 143 0.90 11.53 3.90
CA ASN A 143 1.34 10.35 3.18
C ASN A 143 2.44 9.64 3.97
N LYS A 144 2.25 8.36 4.31
CA LYS A 144 3.24 7.50 4.96
C LYS A 144 3.49 6.25 4.12
N VAL A 145 4.71 6.13 3.60
CA VAL A 145 5.13 5.01 2.76
C VAL A 145 6.33 4.33 3.40
N GLU A 146 6.24 3.01 3.60
CA GLU A 146 7.24 2.27 4.35
C GLU A 146 7.55 0.91 3.72
N ARG A 147 8.84 0.69 3.38
CA ARG A 147 9.33 -0.54 2.77
C ARG A 147 10.30 -1.25 3.70
N ARG A 148 10.05 -2.53 4.02
CA ARG A 148 10.85 -3.37 4.93
C ARG A 148 11.11 -4.76 4.39
N GLY A 149 12.33 -5.28 4.48
CA GLY A 149 12.58 -6.67 4.10
C GLY A 149 13.97 -6.84 3.51
N TYR A 150 14.13 -7.80 2.62
CA TYR A 150 15.43 -8.04 2.01
C TYR A 150 15.71 -7.04 0.89
N SER A 151 14.86 -6.96 -0.13
CA SER A 151 15.11 -6.09 -1.28
C SER A 151 13.86 -5.42 -1.83
N GLY A 152 13.97 -4.16 -2.23
CA GLY A 152 12.86 -3.45 -2.85
C GLY A 152 12.99 -1.94 -2.83
N ASP A 153 12.48 -1.32 -3.86
CA ASP A 153 12.53 0.12 -4.02
C ASP A 153 11.24 0.78 -3.51
N ILE A 154 11.33 2.08 -3.23
CA ILE A 154 10.17 2.94 -3.17
C ILE A 154 10.26 3.92 -4.33
N VAL A 155 9.19 4.00 -5.09
CA VAL A 155 8.96 5.00 -6.11
C VAL A 155 7.78 5.84 -5.63
N PHE A 156 8.03 7.10 -5.28
CA PHE A 156 7.04 8.01 -4.71
C PHE A 156 6.82 9.20 -5.64
N TYR A 157 5.59 9.35 -6.10
CA TYR A 157 5.05 10.48 -6.87
C TYR A 157 3.77 10.96 -6.19
N GLY A 158 3.86 11.99 -5.36
CA GLY A 158 2.73 12.43 -4.54
C GLY A 158 2.85 13.85 -4.01
N ALA A 159 1.78 14.33 -3.41
CA ALA A 159 1.73 15.66 -2.80
C ALA A 159 1.00 15.61 -1.46
N GLY A 160 1.45 16.43 -0.50
CA GLY A 160 0.75 16.54 0.77
C GLY A 160 1.40 17.40 1.83
N PHE A 161 0.65 17.84 2.84
CA PHE A 161 1.23 18.66 3.92
C PHE A 161 2.41 17.96 4.59
N TYR A 162 2.33 16.64 4.76
CA TYR A 162 3.40 15.83 5.31
C TYR A 162 3.60 14.55 4.50
N ASN A 163 4.79 14.38 3.95
CA ASN A 163 5.20 13.15 3.25
C ASN A 163 6.29 12.46 4.07
N ARG A 164 6.07 11.21 4.47
CA ARG A 164 7.07 10.37 5.14
C ARG A 164 7.31 9.09 4.36
N VAL A 165 8.51 8.98 3.81
CA VAL A 165 8.91 7.88 2.92
C VAL A 165 10.15 7.22 3.51
N ILE A 166 10.01 5.97 3.95
CA ILE A 166 11.07 5.24 4.65
C ILE A 166 11.32 3.89 3.99
N ASN A 167 12.55 3.66 3.55
CA ASN A 167 13.01 2.35 3.08
C ASN A 167 14.07 1.79 4.01
N VAL A 168 13.74 0.67 4.68
CA VAL A 168 14.62 -0.08 5.58
C VAL A 168 15.00 -1.47 5.05
N THR A 169 14.99 -1.65 3.74
CA THR A 169 15.46 -2.90 3.12
C THR A 169 16.97 -3.07 3.23
N HIS A 170 17.45 -4.30 3.06
CA HIS A 170 18.88 -4.57 2.96
C HIS A 170 19.47 -3.98 1.68
N LYS A 171 18.71 -4.09 0.57
CA LYS A 171 19.01 -3.51 -0.74
C LYS A 171 17.80 -2.81 -1.34
N GLY A 172 17.93 -1.55 -1.72
CA GLY A 172 16.85 -0.85 -2.43
C GLY A 172 17.01 0.65 -2.40
N ASN A 173 16.35 1.33 -3.32
CA ASN A 173 16.42 2.76 -3.51
C ASN A 173 15.14 3.44 -3.02
N ILE A 174 15.21 4.76 -2.92
CA ILE A 174 14.05 5.64 -2.90
C ILE A 174 14.20 6.59 -4.08
N ASP A 175 13.20 6.60 -4.97
CA ASP A 175 13.00 7.69 -5.93
C ASP A 175 11.81 8.51 -5.45
N PHE A 176 12.08 9.72 -4.99
CA PHE A 176 11.09 10.63 -4.43
C PHE A 176 10.89 11.82 -5.35
N VAL A 177 9.66 11.99 -5.80
CA VAL A 177 9.18 13.17 -6.50
C VAL A 177 7.90 13.64 -5.81
N GLY A 178 7.91 14.85 -5.25
CA GLY A 178 6.71 15.30 -4.56
C GLY A 178 6.80 16.67 -3.93
N ILE A 179 5.63 17.20 -3.58
CA ILE A 179 5.49 18.53 -2.98
C ILE A 179 4.87 18.35 -1.60
N GLY A 180 5.34 19.11 -0.62
CA GLY A 180 4.69 19.12 0.68
C GLY A 180 5.11 20.21 1.62
N GLY A 181 4.39 20.38 2.74
CA GLY A 181 4.86 21.26 3.81
C GLY A 181 6.16 20.71 4.40
N TYR A 182 6.15 19.42 4.74
CA TYR A 182 7.31 18.70 5.25
C TYR A 182 7.52 17.38 4.50
N ASN A 183 8.72 17.17 3.97
CA ASN A 183 9.12 15.93 3.32
C ASN A 183 10.19 15.24 4.15
N LEU A 184 9.88 14.07 4.71
CA LEU A 184 10.81 13.18 5.40
C LEU A 184 11.12 11.96 4.53
N VAL A 185 12.35 11.85 4.06
CA VAL A 185 12.77 10.77 3.17
C VAL A 185 13.98 10.07 3.76
N GLU A 186 13.81 8.81 4.17
CA GLU A 186 14.84 8.07 4.89
C GLU A 186 15.13 6.72 4.25
N ARG A 187 16.38 6.53 3.80
CA ARG A 187 16.91 5.23 3.43
C ARG A 187 17.82 4.76 4.56
N ARG A 188 17.34 3.86 5.43
CA ARG A 188 18.06 3.42 6.63
C ARG A 188 18.32 1.92 6.65
N GLY A 189 19.37 1.47 7.35
CA GLY A 189 19.71 0.05 7.47
C GLY A 189 20.16 -0.59 6.16
N GLY A 190 20.47 -1.89 6.20
CA GLY A 190 21.01 -2.59 5.04
C GLY A 190 22.41 -2.12 4.62
N TYR A 191 22.84 -2.59 3.45
CA TYR A 191 24.19 -2.36 2.94
C TYR A 191 24.22 -1.74 1.54
N ARG A 192 23.06 -1.59 0.86
CA ARG A 192 23.01 -0.99 -0.49
C ARG A 192 21.72 -0.21 -0.75
N GLY A 193 21.85 0.97 -1.35
CA GLY A 193 20.69 1.79 -1.73
C GLY A 193 21.00 3.26 -1.86
N ASN A 194 20.25 3.98 -2.68
CA ASN A 194 20.36 5.41 -2.89
C ASN A 194 19.02 6.12 -2.64
N ILE A 195 19.10 7.44 -2.47
CA ILE A 195 17.94 8.33 -2.52
C ILE A 195 18.13 9.25 -3.72
N SER A 196 17.13 9.27 -4.60
CA SER A 196 16.89 10.31 -5.60
C SER A 196 15.78 11.19 -5.04
N PHE A 197 16.04 12.48 -4.81
CA PHE A 197 15.07 13.40 -4.25
C PHE A 197 14.84 14.58 -5.20
N LYS A 198 13.59 14.75 -5.63
CA LYS A 198 13.08 15.87 -6.43
C LYS A 198 11.80 16.38 -5.79
N GLY A 199 11.93 17.09 -4.69
CA GLY A 199 10.78 17.62 -3.97
C GLY A 199 10.91 19.05 -3.52
N ALA A 200 9.77 19.69 -3.31
CA ALA A 200 9.66 21.04 -2.79
C ALA A 200 8.84 21.04 -1.49
N GLY A 201 9.21 21.92 -0.57
CA GLY A 201 8.48 22.10 0.67
C GLY A 201 9.11 23.09 1.62
N VAL A 202 8.36 23.47 2.66
CA VAL A 202 8.85 24.36 3.73
C VAL A 202 10.07 23.73 4.40
N ALA A 203 10.05 22.42 4.61
CA ALA A 203 11.21 21.68 5.10
C ALA A 203 11.34 20.31 4.43
N ASN A 204 12.59 19.95 4.12
CA ASN A 204 12.96 18.67 3.52
C ASN A 204 14.04 18.02 4.38
N HIS A 205 13.75 16.85 4.93
CA HIS A 205 14.68 16.06 5.73
C HIS A 205 14.99 14.76 5.00
N VAL A 206 16.21 14.67 4.46
CA VAL A 206 16.65 13.53 3.65
C VAL A 206 17.82 12.83 4.34
N VAL A 207 17.60 11.59 4.77
CA VAL A 207 18.59 10.83 5.55
C VAL A 207 18.93 9.54 4.85
N LYS A 208 20.22 9.33 4.57
CA LYS A 208 20.73 8.03 4.12
C LYS A 208 21.68 7.47 5.17
N GLN A 209 21.30 6.35 5.77
CA GLN A 209 22.09 5.65 6.77
C GLN A 209 22.17 4.16 6.41
N LEU A 210 23.28 3.72 5.83
CA LEU A 210 23.54 2.31 5.54
C LEU A 210 24.57 1.78 6.53
N GLY A 211 24.34 0.61 7.12
CA GLY A 211 25.21 0.07 8.16
C GLY A 211 25.43 1.03 9.34
N LEU A 212 26.66 1.08 9.88
CA LEU A 212 27.09 1.98 10.97
C LEU A 212 27.43 3.42 10.49
N ALA A 213 27.39 3.71 9.19
CA ALA A 213 27.75 5.02 8.65
C ALA A 213 26.50 5.91 8.50
N ILE A 214 26.51 7.08 9.16
CA ILE A 214 25.48 8.10 9.05
C ILE A 214 25.93 9.15 8.02
N LEU A 215 25.14 9.36 6.97
CA LEU A 215 25.24 10.53 6.11
C LEU A 215 23.92 11.31 6.20
N ILE A 216 23.92 12.37 6.99
CA ILE A 216 22.77 13.30 7.09
C ILE A 216 22.99 14.40 6.05
N LEU A 217 22.05 14.54 5.11
CA LEU A 217 22.00 15.70 4.21
C LEU A 217 20.81 16.57 4.64
N LEU A 218 21.09 17.59 5.44
CA LEU A 218 20.11 18.64 5.76
C LEU A 218 20.05 19.60 4.58
N VAL A 219 18.95 19.56 3.81
CA VAL A 219 18.67 20.58 2.79
C VAL A 219 17.70 21.58 3.41
N VAL A 220 18.26 22.62 4.03
CA VAL A 220 17.49 23.77 4.50
C VAL A 220 17.10 24.60 3.27
N ALA A 221 15.80 24.91 3.14
CA ALA A 221 15.27 25.71 2.04
C ALA A 221 15.90 27.13 2.02
N PRO A 222 15.95 27.81 0.85
CA PRO A 222 16.48 29.17 0.78
C PRO A 222 15.65 30.10 1.67
N GLN A 223 16.34 30.87 2.51
CA GLN A 223 15.77 32.00 3.22
C GLN A 223 15.39 33.04 2.15
N TYR A 224 14.10 33.25 1.91
CA TYR A 224 13.67 34.45 1.20
C TYR A 224 13.69 35.59 2.22
N TYR A 225 14.56 36.57 1.95
CA TYR A 225 14.77 37.80 2.73
C TYR A 225 13.50 38.62 2.90
#